data_AF-F4BQS2-F1
#
_entry.id   AF-F4BQS2-F1
#
_cell.length_a   1.000
_cell.length_b   1.000
_cell.length_c   1.000
_cell.angle_alpha   90.00
_cell.angle_beta   90.00
_cell.angle_gamma   90.00
#
_symmetry.space_group_name_H-M   'P 1'
#
loop_
_entity.id
_entity.type
_entity.pdbx_description
1 polymer ?
#
loop_
_entity_poly.entity_id
_entity_poly.type
_entity_poly.pdbx_seq_one_letter_code
_entity_poly.pdbx_strand_id
1 'polypeptide(L)'
;MTQQSLADNIYDRDAVVYKMHGDSKLPAQAVLTKDDYEIYENERPLFRTVLQGDLVSKTFVFIGFSFEDPNLNYVLGQIRVLLKESTRDHYCFFEKVKQEKGEIQEDFLYRKAKQKLRIEDLQRYGIQAITLDSYSEITNLLSEIENGYLRKNIFISGSASIFSEPWTKEKCESLAYLLSKELVCKNYKVISGFGLGIGSSVVNGALEEIMSSKFKHIDEHLSLRPFPQTINGLIPKEDKWKKYRTDMISQSGIAIFMFGNKLKDENPEIARGVLDEYEIAKKNNVALIPIGSTGWAAREIFNEVSQNISDYPYLEEHIDILSKSNDQTQLINTILKIIDSLQVF
;
A
#
# COMPACT_ATOMS: atom_id res chain seq x y z
N MET A 1 28.36 3.38 9.51
CA MET A 1 27.62 4.22 10.47
C MET A 1 28.58 4.63 11.57
N THR A 2 28.68 5.91 11.87
CA THR A 2 29.43 6.41 13.03
C THR A 2 28.47 6.67 14.19
N GLN A 3 28.89 6.58 15.45
CA GLN A 3 28.00 6.94 16.57
C GLN A 3 27.41 8.36 16.43
N GLN A 4 28.20 9.29 15.88
CA GLN A 4 27.78 10.66 15.62
C GLN A 4 26.56 10.72 14.68
N SER A 5 26.51 9.85 13.66
CA SER A 5 25.38 9.80 12.72
C SER A 5 24.04 9.43 13.37
N LEU A 6 24.03 8.86 14.59
CA LEU A 6 22.80 8.61 15.36
C LEU A 6 22.26 9.89 16.03
N ALA A 7 23.12 10.89 16.26
CA ALA A 7 22.72 12.20 16.77
C ALA A 7 22.20 13.13 15.66
N ASP A 8 22.52 12.83 14.40
CA ASP A 8 22.10 13.62 13.25
C ASP A 8 20.65 13.29 12.87
N ASN A 9 19.81 14.32 12.91
CA ASN A 9 18.44 14.22 12.39
C ASN A 9 18.33 14.93 11.05
N ILE A 10 18.27 14.15 9.97
CA ILE A 10 18.05 14.67 8.62
C ILE A 10 16.60 15.15 8.50
N TYR A 11 16.41 16.43 8.20
CA TYR A 11 15.10 17.04 8.01
C TYR A 11 14.39 16.42 6.79
N ASP A 12 13.06 16.25 6.89
CA ASP A 12 12.20 15.75 5.81
C ASP A 12 12.58 14.34 5.30
N ARG A 13 13.04 13.46 6.20
CA ARG A 13 13.36 12.06 5.87
C ARG A 13 12.11 11.18 5.93
N ASP A 14 11.92 10.32 4.92
CA ASP A 14 10.86 9.30 4.92
C ASP A 14 11.26 8.02 5.68
N ALA A 15 12.57 7.71 5.71
CA ALA A 15 13.09 6.49 6.31
C ALA A 15 14.49 6.69 6.93
N VAL A 16 14.85 5.80 7.84
CA VAL A 16 16.20 5.71 8.45
C VAL A 16 16.83 4.39 8.04
N VAL A 17 18.02 4.46 7.44
CA VAL A 17 18.76 3.27 7.00
C VAL A 17 19.95 3.03 7.92
N TYR A 18 19.84 2.00 8.75
CA TYR A 18 20.89 1.61 9.67
C TYR A 18 21.89 0.65 9.01
N LYS A 19 23.12 1.12 8.76
CA LYS A 19 24.21 0.30 8.20
C LYS A 19 25.17 -0.20 9.30
N MET A 20 24.83 -1.35 9.89
CA MET A 20 25.54 -1.97 11.03
C MET A 20 27.04 -2.14 10.76
N HIS A 21 27.38 -2.73 9.62
CA HIS A 21 28.76 -3.09 9.29
C HIS A 21 29.52 -2.01 8.51
N GLY A 22 29.07 -0.76 8.57
CA GLY A 22 29.76 0.35 7.91
C GLY A 22 29.17 0.73 6.55
N ASP A 23 29.89 1.59 5.85
CA ASP A 23 29.50 2.10 4.52
C ASP A 23 30.58 1.69 3.50
N SER A 24 30.18 1.28 2.30
CA SER A 24 31.12 0.89 1.24
C SER A 24 32.03 2.05 0.79
N LYS A 25 31.58 3.30 0.98
CA LYS A 25 32.40 4.50 0.73
C LYS A 25 33.42 4.76 1.85
N LEU A 26 33.31 4.09 2.99
CA LEU A 26 34.19 4.23 4.15
C LEU A 26 34.75 2.84 4.55
N PRO A 27 35.56 2.20 3.69
CA PRO A 27 36.02 0.83 3.90
C PRO A 27 36.84 0.65 5.18
N ALA A 28 37.58 1.68 5.62
CA ALA A 28 38.34 1.66 6.86
C ALA A 28 37.49 1.57 8.14
N GLN A 29 36.16 1.76 8.02
CA GLN A 29 35.20 1.66 9.14
C GLN A 29 34.25 0.47 8.96
N ALA A 30 34.59 -0.47 8.05
CA ALA A 30 33.80 -1.67 7.83
C ALA A 30 34.03 -2.68 8.96
N VAL A 31 32.98 -3.43 9.31
CA VAL A 31 33.06 -4.52 10.30
C VAL A 31 33.03 -5.83 9.53
N LEU A 32 34.16 -6.55 9.52
CA LEU A 32 34.36 -7.71 8.66
C LEU A 32 35.03 -8.87 9.40
N THR A 33 36.06 -8.57 10.18
CA THR A 33 36.89 -9.55 10.87
C THR A 33 36.32 -9.86 12.25
N LYS A 34 36.73 -10.99 12.83
CA LYS A 34 36.33 -11.37 14.19
C LYS A 34 36.71 -10.30 15.21
N ASP A 35 37.89 -9.70 15.06
CA ASP A 35 38.37 -8.61 15.92
C ASP A 35 37.42 -7.41 15.85
N ASP A 36 36.93 -7.06 14.64
CA ASP A 36 35.95 -5.98 14.47
C ASP A 36 34.64 -6.28 15.21
N TYR A 37 34.18 -7.55 15.21
CA TYR A 37 32.99 -7.96 15.98
C TYR A 37 33.22 -7.90 17.50
N GLU A 38 34.42 -8.24 17.97
CA GLU A 38 34.77 -8.20 19.40
C GLU A 38 34.83 -6.76 19.93
N ILE A 39 35.41 -5.83 19.16
CA ILE A 39 35.46 -4.41 19.55
C ILE A 39 34.17 -3.65 19.23
N TYR A 40 33.27 -4.23 18.42
CA TYR A 40 32.00 -3.60 18.00
C TYR A 40 31.20 -3.05 19.17
N GLU A 41 31.18 -3.77 20.29
CA GLU A 41 30.47 -3.34 21.50
C GLU A 41 30.99 -2.02 22.06
N ASN A 42 32.31 -1.83 22.03
CA ASN A 42 32.95 -0.62 22.54
C ASN A 42 32.86 0.52 21.53
N GLU A 43 33.00 0.21 20.24
CA GLU A 43 32.97 1.21 19.18
C GLU A 43 31.55 1.68 18.83
N ARG A 44 30.53 0.82 19.01
CA ARG A 44 29.13 1.07 18.58
C ARG A 44 28.05 0.71 19.62
N PRO A 45 28.20 1.04 20.92
CA PRO A 45 27.21 0.74 21.96
C PRO A 45 25.84 1.36 21.68
N LEU A 46 25.79 2.61 21.24
CA LEU A 46 24.53 3.31 20.98
C LEU A 46 23.68 2.63 19.89
N PHE A 47 24.34 2.05 18.89
CA PHE A 47 23.63 1.32 17.85
C PHE A 47 22.90 0.10 18.42
N ARG A 48 23.55 -0.66 19.32
CA ARG A 48 22.92 -1.81 19.99
C ARG A 48 21.68 -1.37 20.78
N THR A 49 21.79 -0.27 21.52
CA THR A 49 20.65 0.29 22.27
C THR A 49 19.49 0.65 21.34
N VAL A 50 19.77 1.28 20.20
CA VAL A 50 18.74 1.63 19.21
C VAL A 50 18.11 0.38 18.60
N LEU A 51 18.92 -0.59 18.16
CA LEU A 51 18.41 -1.84 17.58
C LEU A 51 17.56 -2.63 18.58
N GLN A 52 17.98 -2.67 19.84
CA GLN A 52 17.22 -3.32 20.91
C GLN A 52 15.87 -2.63 21.11
N GLY A 53 15.85 -1.29 21.19
CA GLY A 53 14.62 -0.52 21.30
C GLY A 53 13.69 -0.71 20.11
N ASP A 54 14.24 -0.77 18.90
CA ASP A 54 13.47 -1.01 17.68
C ASP A 54 12.87 -2.43 17.65
N LEU A 55 13.63 -3.48 17.98
CA LEU A 55 13.12 -4.86 18.05
C LEU A 55 12.01 -5.03 19.10
N VAL A 56 12.05 -4.27 20.20
CA VAL A 56 10.99 -4.28 21.21
C VAL A 56 9.71 -3.58 20.71
N SER A 57 9.86 -2.47 19.98
CA SER A 57 8.74 -1.57 19.64
C SER A 57 8.14 -1.79 18.25
N LYS A 58 8.90 -2.37 17.31
CA LYS A 58 8.54 -2.53 15.90
C LYS A 58 8.56 -4.00 15.51
N THR A 59 7.77 -4.34 14.50
CA THR A 59 7.79 -5.67 13.89
C THR A 59 8.85 -5.71 12.79
N PHE A 60 9.77 -6.67 12.87
CA PHE A 60 10.84 -6.84 11.89
C PHE A 60 10.50 -7.91 10.86
N VAL A 61 10.94 -7.69 9.62
CA VAL A 61 10.99 -8.70 8.56
C VAL A 61 12.44 -8.86 8.13
N PHE A 62 13.03 -10.03 8.40
CA PHE A 62 14.41 -10.36 8.07
C PHE A 62 14.48 -11.01 6.68
N ILE A 63 15.25 -10.40 5.78
CA ILE A 63 15.41 -10.82 4.37
C ILE A 63 16.90 -10.98 4.05
N GLY A 64 17.26 -12.09 3.41
CA GLY A 64 18.65 -12.34 2.97
C GLY A 64 19.64 -12.53 4.13
N PHE A 65 19.16 -13.01 5.27
CA PHE A 65 19.91 -13.01 6.52
C PHE A 65 20.26 -14.42 6.99
N SER A 66 21.53 -14.62 7.37
CA SER A 66 22.05 -15.93 7.76
C SER A 66 22.03 -16.19 9.27
N PHE A 67 21.50 -15.32 10.14
CA PHE A 67 21.43 -15.51 11.61
C PHE A 67 22.71 -16.07 12.26
N GLU A 68 23.84 -15.90 11.59
CA GLU A 68 25.17 -16.28 12.04
C GLU A 68 25.94 -15.05 12.52
N ASP A 69 25.35 -13.86 12.38
CA ASP A 69 25.88 -12.60 12.87
C ASP A 69 25.94 -12.62 14.41
N PRO A 70 27.15 -12.57 15.00
CA PRO A 70 27.32 -12.59 16.45
C PRO A 70 26.65 -11.39 17.15
N ASN A 71 26.63 -10.21 16.51
CA ASN A 71 26.04 -9.01 17.08
C ASN A 71 24.53 -9.11 17.18
N LEU A 72 23.86 -9.61 16.13
CA LEU A 72 22.42 -9.78 16.18
C LEU A 72 22.01 -10.89 17.16
N ASN A 73 22.71 -12.03 17.14
CA ASN A 73 22.43 -13.13 18.06
C ASN A 73 22.54 -12.70 19.53
N TYR A 74 23.52 -11.86 19.83
CA TYR A 74 23.64 -11.25 21.15
C TYR A 74 22.44 -10.38 21.52
N VAL A 75 22.00 -9.48 20.62
CA VAL A 75 20.85 -8.60 20.85
C VAL A 75 19.55 -9.40 21.01
N LEU A 76 19.33 -10.43 20.18
CA LEU A 76 18.18 -11.32 20.29
C LEU A 76 18.17 -12.09 21.62
N GLY A 77 19.34 -12.57 22.06
CA GLY A 77 19.50 -13.20 23.37
C GLY A 77 19.13 -12.27 24.53
N GLN A 78 19.60 -11.03 24.50
CA GLN A 78 19.27 -9.99 25.49
C GLN A 78 17.77 -9.70 25.56
N ILE A 79 17.14 -9.47 24.39
CA ILE A 79 15.70 -9.17 24.31
C ILE A 79 14.87 -10.31 24.88
N ARG A 80 15.21 -11.56 24.52
CA ARG A 80 14.51 -12.74 25.03
C ARG A 80 14.58 -12.85 26.55
N VAL A 81 15.75 -12.59 27.16
CA VAL A 81 15.90 -12.62 28.62
C VAL A 81 15.03 -11.56 29.30
N LEU A 82 14.96 -10.36 28.71
CA LEU A 82 14.20 -9.24 29.26
C LEU A 82 12.69 -9.38 29.09
N LEU A 83 12.22 -9.86 27.93
CA LEU A 83 10.80 -9.95 27.59
C LEU A 83 10.16 -11.30 27.97
N LYS A 84 10.96 -12.35 28.20
CA LYS A 84 10.49 -13.72 28.52
C LYS A 84 9.44 -14.22 27.51
N GLU A 85 8.17 -14.29 27.92
CA GLU A 85 7.05 -14.78 27.11
C GLU A 85 6.33 -13.66 26.34
N SER A 86 6.60 -12.39 26.66
CA SER A 86 5.95 -11.23 26.03
C SER A 86 6.71 -10.73 24.79
N THR A 87 7.26 -11.65 24.00
CA THR A 87 7.99 -11.31 22.77
C THR A 87 7.01 -10.98 21.66
N ARG A 88 7.22 -9.85 20.98
CA ARG A 88 6.51 -9.50 19.76
C ARG A 88 6.93 -10.43 18.62
N ASP A 89 5.98 -10.78 17.75
CA ASP A 89 6.30 -11.54 16.56
C ASP A 89 7.12 -10.71 15.56
N HIS A 90 8.17 -11.34 15.06
CA HIS A 90 8.97 -10.91 13.92
C HIS A 90 8.93 -12.01 12.86
N TYR A 91 9.32 -11.70 11.63
CA TYR A 91 9.25 -12.65 10.53
C TYR A 91 10.59 -12.78 9.81
N CYS A 92 10.91 -13.96 9.30
CA CYS A 92 12.08 -14.17 8.47
C CYS A 92 11.77 -15.15 7.33
N PHE A 93 12.38 -14.92 6.16
CA PHE A 93 12.21 -15.80 5.01
C PHE A 93 13.38 -16.78 4.89
N PHE A 94 13.07 -18.07 4.73
CA PHE A 94 14.04 -19.12 4.45
C PHE A 94 13.67 -19.92 3.21
N GLU A 95 14.58 -20.06 2.26
CA GLU A 95 14.42 -21.08 1.22
C GLU A 95 14.59 -22.48 1.83
N LYS A 96 13.69 -23.40 1.50
CA LYS A 96 13.78 -24.80 1.93
C LYS A 96 15.07 -25.41 1.39
N VAL A 97 15.78 -26.15 2.26
CA VAL A 97 16.94 -26.93 1.82
C VAL A 97 16.49 -27.91 0.73
N LYS A 98 17.15 -27.83 -0.43
CA LYS A 98 16.96 -28.74 -1.57
C LYS A 98 18.15 -29.69 -1.67
N GLN A 99 17.90 -30.90 -2.13
CA GLN A 99 18.98 -31.85 -2.41
C GLN A 99 19.82 -31.34 -3.59
N GLU A 100 21.12 -31.26 -3.38
CA GLU A 100 22.06 -30.81 -4.40
C GLU A 100 22.41 -31.94 -5.37
N LYS A 101 22.80 -31.59 -6.60
CA LYS A 101 23.12 -32.59 -7.61
C LYS A 101 24.37 -33.37 -7.21
N GLY A 102 24.23 -34.67 -6.98
CA GLY A 102 25.34 -35.55 -6.56
C GLY A 102 25.55 -35.59 -5.05
N GLU A 103 24.68 -34.94 -4.27
CA GLU A 103 24.70 -35.02 -2.81
C GLU A 103 24.16 -36.37 -2.31
N ILE A 104 24.88 -36.99 -1.38
CA ILE A 104 24.43 -38.20 -0.72
C ILE A 104 23.23 -37.90 0.17
N GLN A 105 22.33 -38.88 0.31
CA GLN A 105 21.07 -38.69 1.03
C GLN A 105 21.28 -38.27 2.50
N GLU A 106 22.35 -38.76 3.13
CA GLU A 106 22.68 -38.48 4.53
C GLU A 106 23.03 -37.00 4.75
N ASP A 107 23.80 -36.39 3.84
CA ASP A 107 24.15 -34.97 3.89
C ASP A 107 22.92 -34.08 3.70
N PHE A 108 22.04 -34.45 2.77
CA PHE A 108 20.78 -33.73 2.56
C PHE A 108 19.89 -33.77 3.82
N LEU A 109 19.75 -34.95 4.43
CA LEU A 109 18.98 -35.12 5.66
C LEU A 109 19.61 -34.35 6.83
N TYR A 110 20.93 -34.32 6.92
CA TYR A 110 21.66 -33.54 7.92
C TYR A 110 21.38 -32.04 7.76
N ARG A 111 21.48 -31.48 6.54
CA ARG A 111 21.18 -30.06 6.29
C ARG A 111 19.73 -29.72 6.56
N LYS A 112 18.80 -30.60 6.20
CA LYS A 112 17.36 -30.44 6.49
C LYS A 112 17.09 -30.42 8.01
N ALA A 113 17.72 -31.33 8.76
CA ALA A 113 17.62 -31.36 10.22
C ALA A 113 18.22 -30.09 10.84
N LYS A 114 19.38 -29.63 10.34
CA LYS A 114 20.01 -28.38 10.77
C LYS A 114 19.13 -27.16 10.53
N GLN A 115 18.49 -27.05 9.36
CA GLN A 115 17.53 -25.98 9.06
C GLN A 115 16.34 -26.01 10.04
N LYS A 116 15.78 -27.20 10.31
CA LYS A 116 14.67 -27.34 11.27
C LYS A 116 15.05 -26.85 12.67
N LEU A 117 16.19 -27.28 13.20
CA LEU A 117 16.67 -26.85 14.52
C LEU A 117 16.90 -25.34 14.57
N ARG A 118 17.37 -24.75 13.47
CA ARG A 118 17.56 -23.31 13.37
C ARG A 118 16.23 -22.54 13.35
N ILE A 119 15.22 -23.04 12.66
CA ILE A 119 13.86 -22.48 12.70
C ILE A 119 13.31 -22.54 14.14
N GLU A 120 13.46 -23.67 14.81
CA GLU A 120 13.04 -23.84 16.21
C GLU A 120 13.77 -22.89 17.15
N ASP A 121 15.06 -22.61 16.93
CA ASP A 121 15.79 -21.64 17.74
C ASP A 121 15.31 -20.20 17.51
N LEU A 122 14.98 -19.84 16.27
CA LEU A 122 14.45 -18.51 15.94
C LEU A 122 13.09 -18.22 16.59
N GLN A 123 12.23 -19.23 16.67
CA GLN A 123 10.95 -19.11 17.36
C GLN A 123 11.13 -18.74 18.84
N ARG A 124 12.23 -19.18 19.48
CA ARG A 124 12.53 -18.81 20.87
C ARG A 124 12.81 -17.32 21.07
N TYR A 125 13.17 -16.61 20.00
CA TYR A 125 13.37 -15.16 19.99
C TYR A 125 12.14 -14.40 19.47
N GLY A 126 10.98 -15.07 19.29
CA GLY A 126 9.79 -14.46 18.71
C GLY A 126 9.88 -14.28 17.19
N ILE A 127 10.83 -14.94 16.52
CA ILE A 127 11.02 -14.83 15.07
C ILE A 127 10.36 -16.03 14.38
N GLN A 128 9.28 -15.76 13.65
CA GLN A 128 8.54 -16.71 12.86
C GLN A 128 9.24 -16.94 11.50
N ALA A 129 9.64 -18.19 11.25
CA ALA A 129 10.26 -18.57 9.99
C ALA A 129 9.22 -18.95 8.94
N ILE A 130 9.21 -18.22 7.83
CA ILE A 130 8.39 -18.48 6.66
C ILE A 130 9.26 -19.23 5.64
N THR A 131 8.93 -20.50 5.39
CA THR A 131 9.68 -21.35 4.46
C THR A 131 9.17 -21.21 3.04
N LEU A 132 10.05 -20.83 2.12
CA LEU A 132 9.80 -20.62 0.69
C LEU A 132 10.36 -21.80 -0.12
N ASP A 133 9.77 -22.09 -1.26
CA ASP A 133 10.37 -23.02 -2.22
C ASP A 133 11.52 -22.36 -2.98
N SER A 134 11.49 -21.04 -3.19
CA SER A 134 12.59 -20.24 -3.73
C SER A 134 12.59 -18.81 -3.21
N TYR A 135 13.78 -18.21 -3.06
CA TYR A 135 13.88 -16.78 -2.74
C TYR A 135 13.22 -15.83 -3.76
N SER A 136 12.94 -16.28 -4.99
CA SER A 136 12.19 -15.47 -5.97
C SER A 136 10.78 -15.12 -5.49
N GLU A 137 10.18 -15.95 -4.62
CA GLU A 137 8.85 -15.72 -4.04
C GLU A 137 8.78 -14.48 -3.15
N ILE A 138 9.91 -14.03 -2.59
CA ILE A 138 9.95 -12.84 -1.73
C ILE A 138 9.40 -11.62 -2.46
N THR A 139 9.72 -11.46 -3.74
CA THR A 139 9.23 -10.32 -4.55
C THR A 139 7.71 -10.33 -4.63
N ASN A 140 7.12 -11.51 -4.85
CA ASN A 140 5.66 -11.65 -4.95
C ASN A 140 5.01 -11.37 -3.59
N LEU A 141 5.55 -11.92 -2.50
CA LEU A 141 5.04 -11.67 -1.14
C LEU A 141 5.09 -10.18 -0.77
N LEU A 142 6.18 -9.49 -1.09
CA LEU A 142 6.29 -8.05 -0.85
C LEU A 142 5.30 -7.26 -1.69
N SER A 143 5.07 -7.66 -2.94
CA SER A 143 4.06 -7.06 -3.81
C SER A 143 2.64 -7.30 -3.29
N GLU A 144 2.34 -8.48 -2.73
CA GLU A 144 1.05 -8.76 -2.09
C GLU A 144 0.83 -7.89 -0.83
N ILE A 145 1.87 -7.70 -0.02
CA ILE A 145 1.82 -6.79 1.14
C ILE A 145 1.57 -5.35 0.70
N GLU A 146 2.30 -4.87 -0.32
CA GLU A 146 2.11 -3.56 -0.92
C GLU A 146 0.69 -3.39 -1.44
N ASN A 147 0.18 -4.36 -2.20
CA ASN A 147 -1.17 -4.36 -2.72
C ASN A 147 -2.22 -4.38 -1.61
N GLY A 148 -2.03 -5.17 -0.56
CA GLY A 148 -2.91 -5.21 0.61
C GLY A 148 -2.97 -3.87 1.34
N TYR A 149 -1.84 -3.16 1.41
CA TYR A 149 -1.80 -1.79 1.94
C TYR A 149 -2.52 -0.81 1.00
N LEU A 150 -2.20 -0.83 -0.29
CA LEU A 150 -2.77 0.08 -1.28
C LEU A 150 -4.28 -0.10 -1.45
N ARG A 151 -4.81 -1.32 -1.33
CA ARG A 151 -6.26 -1.59 -1.43
C ARG A 151 -7.08 -0.97 -0.30
N LYS A 152 -6.44 -0.50 0.78
CA LYS A 152 -7.09 0.34 1.80
C LYS A 152 -7.29 1.79 1.37
N ASN A 153 -6.57 2.22 0.32
CA ASN A 153 -6.63 3.55 -0.24
C ASN A 153 -7.44 3.52 -1.53
N ILE A 154 -8.57 4.22 -1.52
CA ILE A 154 -9.56 4.20 -2.59
C ILE A 154 -9.58 5.56 -3.26
N PHE A 155 -9.24 5.57 -4.55
CA PHE A 155 -9.32 6.75 -5.38
C PHE A 155 -10.73 6.89 -5.96
N ILE A 156 -11.36 8.05 -5.78
CA ILE A 156 -12.65 8.38 -6.40
C ILE A 156 -12.42 9.35 -7.55
N SER A 157 -12.60 8.84 -8.78
CA SER A 157 -12.54 9.60 -10.02
C SER A 157 -13.95 9.94 -10.49
N GLY A 158 -14.15 11.22 -10.82
CA GLY A 158 -15.40 11.65 -11.44
C GLY A 158 -15.52 13.17 -11.53
N SER A 159 -16.43 13.60 -12.40
CA SER A 159 -16.83 15.00 -12.55
C SER A 159 -18.23 15.08 -13.13
N ALA A 160 -19.01 16.08 -12.73
CA ALA A 160 -20.35 16.30 -13.25
C ALA A 160 -20.63 17.81 -13.37
N SER A 161 -20.99 18.24 -14.57
CA SER A 161 -21.52 19.58 -14.87
C SER A 161 -22.93 19.53 -15.44
N ILE A 162 -23.32 18.38 -15.99
CA ILE A 162 -24.66 18.09 -16.52
C ILE A 162 -25.34 17.07 -15.60
N PHE A 163 -26.58 17.37 -15.27
CA PHE A 163 -27.43 16.56 -14.41
C PHE A 163 -28.76 16.32 -15.11
N SER A 164 -29.14 15.07 -15.27
CA SER A 164 -30.36 14.66 -15.97
C SER A 164 -30.90 13.39 -15.32
N GLU A 165 -32.21 13.18 -15.37
CA GLU A 165 -32.81 11.92 -14.89
C GLU A 165 -32.11 10.70 -15.51
N PRO A 166 -31.86 9.63 -14.73
CA PRO A 166 -32.26 9.43 -13.33
C PRO A 166 -31.35 10.12 -12.29
N TRP A 167 -30.26 10.73 -12.73
CA TRP A 167 -29.18 11.33 -11.94
C TRP A 167 -29.33 12.85 -11.86
N THR A 168 -30.32 13.30 -11.08
CA THR A 168 -30.44 14.72 -10.70
C THR A 168 -29.20 15.17 -9.92
N LYS A 169 -28.99 16.49 -9.84
CA LYS A 169 -27.87 17.06 -9.08
C LYS A 169 -27.82 16.54 -7.64
N GLU A 170 -28.96 16.54 -6.96
CA GLU A 170 -29.11 16.03 -5.59
C GLU A 170 -28.73 14.55 -5.48
N LYS A 171 -29.15 13.69 -6.42
CA LYS A 171 -28.77 12.27 -6.43
C LYS A 171 -27.28 12.05 -6.73
N CYS A 172 -26.69 12.86 -7.61
CA CYS A 172 -25.26 12.79 -7.90
C CYS A 172 -24.43 13.16 -6.67
N GLU A 173 -24.76 14.31 -6.07
CA GLU A 173 -24.10 14.80 -4.85
C GLU A 173 -24.29 13.83 -3.69
N SER A 174 -25.51 13.32 -3.50
CA SER A 174 -25.84 12.34 -2.46
C SER A 174 -25.11 11.00 -2.66
N LEU A 175 -24.96 10.51 -3.90
CA LEU A 175 -24.22 9.27 -4.17
C LEU A 175 -22.76 9.42 -3.79
N ALA A 176 -22.12 10.50 -4.24
CA ALA A 176 -20.72 10.79 -3.95
C ALA A 176 -20.47 10.97 -2.45
N TYR A 177 -21.37 11.68 -1.77
CA TYR A 177 -21.34 11.90 -0.32
C TYR A 177 -21.50 10.57 0.45
N LEU A 178 -22.55 9.80 0.17
CA LEU A 178 -22.85 8.55 0.89
C LEU A 178 -21.76 7.50 0.66
N LEU A 179 -21.28 7.36 -0.58
CA LEU A 179 -20.18 6.46 -0.89
C LEU A 179 -18.94 6.82 -0.06
N SER A 180 -18.51 8.09 -0.10
CA SER A 180 -17.33 8.51 0.65
C SER A 180 -17.48 8.33 2.15
N LYS A 181 -18.67 8.59 2.70
CA LYS A 181 -18.98 8.38 4.11
C LYS A 181 -18.85 6.91 4.50
N GLU A 182 -19.45 6.01 3.73
CA GLU A 182 -19.40 4.56 3.99
C GLU A 182 -17.99 3.97 3.85
N LEU A 183 -17.20 4.45 2.88
CA LEU A 183 -15.80 4.03 2.75
C LEU A 183 -14.98 4.40 4.00
N VAL A 184 -15.10 5.65 4.47
CA VAL A 184 -14.44 6.07 5.70
C VAL A 184 -15.00 5.32 6.91
N CYS A 185 -16.30 5.03 6.95
CA CYS A 185 -16.93 4.25 8.03
C CYS A 185 -16.24 2.88 8.19
N LYS A 186 -15.91 2.25 7.07
CA LYS A 186 -15.16 0.98 6.97
C LYS A 186 -13.64 1.10 7.13
N ASN A 187 -13.13 2.27 7.54
CA ASN A 187 -11.71 2.58 7.75
C ASN A 187 -10.86 2.59 6.46
N TYR A 188 -11.47 2.79 5.30
CA TYR A 188 -10.73 3.07 4.08
C TYR A 188 -10.27 4.54 4.05
N LYS A 189 -9.19 4.80 3.33
CA LYS A 189 -8.71 6.15 3.02
C LYS A 189 -9.26 6.56 1.67
N VAL A 190 -9.96 7.70 1.61
CA VAL A 190 -10.47 8.27 0.36
C VAL A 190 -9.45 9.23 -0.23
N ILE A 191 -9.10 9.02 -1.49
CA ILE A 191 -8.24 9.92 -2.28
C ILE A 191 -9.12 10.57 -3.35
N SER A 192 -9.09 11.91 -3.45
CA SER A 192 -9.88 12.65 -4.43
C SER A 192 -9.08 13.75 -5.13
N GLY A 193 -9.24 13.82 -6.44
CA GLY A 193 -8.75 14.92 -7.28
C GLY A 193 -9.58 16.21 -7.17
N PHE A 194 -10.61 16.23 -6.32
CA PHE A 194 -11.57 17.33 -6.18
C PHE A 194 -12.27 17.68 -7.51
N GLY A 195 -12.84 16.66 -8.15
CA GLY A 195 -13.53 16.81 -9.43
C GLY A 195 -14.73 17.77 -9.35
N LEU A 196 -14.94 18.57 -10.39
CA LEU A 196 -16.03 19.55 -10.43
C LEU A 196 -17.40 18.86 -10.25
N GLY A 197 -18.25 19.44 -9.40
CA GLY A 197 -19.64 19.01 -9.19
C GLY A 197 -19.84 17.77 -8.30
N ILE A 198 -18.80 17.00 -8.01
CA ILE A 198 -18.88 15.87 -7.05
C ILE A 198 -17.83 15.92 -5.94
N GLY A 199 -16.73 16.65 -6.14
CA GLY A 199 -15.60 16.69 -5.23
C GLY A 199 -15.96 17.21 -3.83
N SER A 200 -16.76 18.27 -3.76
CA SER A 200 -17.26 18.79 -2.47
C SER A 200 -18.09 17.76 -1.71
N SER A 201 -18.91 16.97 -2.41
CA SER A 201 -19.73 15.93 -1.80
C SER A 201 -18.90 14.78 -1.25
N VAL A 202 -17.88 14.34 -2.01
CA VAL A 202 -16.90 13.35 -1.53
C VAL A 202 -16.23 13.84 -0.24
N VAL A 203 -15.72 15.08 -0.25
CA VAL A 203 -15.07 15.68 0.93
C VAL A 203 -16.02 15.73 2.12
N ASN A 204 -17.24 16.23 1.93
CA ASN A 204 -18.20 16.38 3.01
C ASN A 204 -18.60 15.02 3.61
N GLY A 205 -18.78 13.99 2.77
CA GLY A 205 -19.11 12.65 3.23
C GLY A 205 -17.99 12.03 4.07
N ALA A 206 -16.74 12.15 3.60
CA ALA A 206 -15.59 11.71 4.38
C ALA A 206 -15.45 12.48 5.71
N LEU A 207 -15.53 13.81 5.66
CA LEU A 207 -15.35 14.64 6.85
C LEU A 207 -16.42 14.40 7.90
N GLU A 208 -17.68 14.18 7.51
CA GLU A 208 -18.74 13.88 8.47
C GLU A 208 -18.43 12.64 9.30
N GLU A 209 -17.98 11.57 8.65
CA GLU A 209 -17.59 10.34 9.35
C GLU A 209 -16.34 10.53 10.21
N ILE A 210 -15.33 11.26 9.70
CA ILE A 210 -14.10 11.54 10.46
C ILE A 210 -14.43 12.34 11.73
N MET A 211 -15.24 13.40 11.61
CA MET A 211 -15.55 14.30 12.71
C MET A 211 -16.54 13.72 13.72
N SER A 212 -17.38 12.78 13.30
CA SER A 212 -18.32 12.10 14.21
C SER A 212 -17.68 10.92 14.96
N SER A 213 -16.54 10.41 14.48
CA SER A 213 -15.78 9.35 15.13
C SER A 213 -14.72 9.88 16.10
N LYS A 214 -14.56 9.21 17.25
CA LYS A 214 -13.64 9.65 18.31
C LYS A 214 -12.15 9.47 17.96
N PHE A 215 -11.83 8.57 17.03
CA PHE A 215 -10.45 8.11 16.81
C PHE A 215 -9.99 8.18 15.35
N LYS A 216 -10.74 8.84 14.46
CA LYS A 216 -10.36 8.98 13.05
C LYS A 216 -9.65 10.31 12.84
N HIS A 217 -8.50 10.27 12.17
CA HIS A 217 -7.73 11.44 11.80
C HIS A 217 -7.87 11.75 10.30
N ILE A 218 -7.85 13.03 9.94
CA ILE A 218 -8.10 13.48 8.56
C ILE A 218 -7.02 12.95 7.61
N ASP A 219 -5.76 13.02 7.99
CA ASP A 219 -4.59 12.59 7.22
C ASP A 219 -4.55 11.07 6.98
N GLU A 220 -5.14 10.29 7.88
CA GLU A 220 -5.27 8.84 7.75
C GLU A 220 -6.41 8.44 6.81
N HIS A 221 -7.50 9.21 6.75
CA HIS A 221 -8.73 8.81 6.06
C HIS A 221 -9.09 9.65 4.82
N LEU A 222 -8.47 10.79 4.59
CA LEU A 222 -8.78 11.68 3.47
C LEU A 222 -7.52 12.32 2.88
N SER A 223 -7.32 12.16 1.56
CA SER A 223 -6.26 12.80 0.80
C SER A 223 -6.85 13.62 -0.34
N LEU A 224 -6.68 14.94 -0.27
CA LEU A 224 -7.19 15.87 -1.28
C LEU A 224 -6.05 16.36 -2.17
N ARG A 225 -6.22 16.16 -3.47
CA ARG A 225 -5.27 16.55 -4.51
C ARG A 225 -5.99 17.39 -5.56
N PRO A 226 -6.44 18.62 -5.23
CA PRO A 226 -7.07 19.49 -6.21
C PRO A 226 -6.09 19.83 -7.32
N PHE A 227 -6.58 19.88 -8.56
CA PHE A 227 -5.76 20.22 -9.70
C PHE A 227 -5.42 21.73 -9.70
N PRO A 228 -4.14 22.09 -9.94
CA PRO A 228 -3.75 23.49 -10.05
C PRO A 228 -4.43 24.13 -11.26
N GLN A 229 -5.19 25.21 -11.03
CA GLN A 229 -5.92 25.95 -12.06
C GLN A 229 -5.00 26.91 -12.83
N THR A 230 -4.16 27.64 -12.09
CA THR A 230 -3.14 28.54 -12.64
C THR A 230 -1.80 27.81 -12.69
N ILE A 231 -1.30 27.55 -13.90
CA ILE A 231 -0.02 26.89 -14.09
C ILE A 231 0.94 27.90 -14.68
N ASN A 232 1.77 28.48 -13.82
CA ASN A 232 2.90 29.31 -14.24
C ASN A 232 4.17 28.42 -14.28
N GLY A 233 5.07 28.67 -15.25
CA GLY A 233 6.38 28.02 -15.35
C GLY A 233 6.65 27.30 -16.68
N LEU A 234 7.84 26.70 -16.77
CA LEU A 234 8.41 26.14 -18.01
C LEU A 234 7.85 24.77 -18.42
N ILE A 235 7.28 24.00 -17.48
CA ILE A 235 6.71 22.68 -17.78
C ILE A 235 5.28 22.87 -18.30
N PRO A 236 4.92 22.27 -19.45
CA PRO A 236 3.57 22.31 -19.98
C PRO A 236 2.51 21.86 -18.96
N LYS A 237 1.34 22.48 -19.03
CA LYS A 237 0.19 22.19 -18.17
C LYS A 237 -0.20 20.72 -18.18
N GLU A 238 -0.21 20.11 -19.37
CA GLU A 238 -0.58 18.71 -19.57
C GLU A 238 0.40 17.76 -18.88
N ASP A 239 1.70 18.00 -18.99
CA ASP A 239 2.73 17.17 -18.34
C ASP A 239 2.66 17.26 -16.81
N LYS A 240 2.43 18.46 -16.27
CA LYS A 240 2.22 18.65 -14.82
C LYS A 240 0.98 17.89 -14.35
N TRP A 241 -0.14 18.00 -15.05
CA TRP A 241 -1.37 17.29 -14.70
C TRP A 241 -1.24 15.78 -14.83
N LYS A 242 -0.54 15.30 -15.86
CA LYS A 242 -0.25 13.88 -16.04
C LYS A 242 0.57 13.34 -14.86
N LYS A 243 1.68 14.01 -14.52
CA LYS A 243 2.50 13.63 -13.35
C LYS A 243 1.67 13.64 -12.08
N TYR A 244 0.88 14.70 -11.86
CA TYR A 244 0.05 14.84 -10.67
C TYR A 244 -1.00 13.72 -10.54
N ARG A 245 -1.63 13.30 -11.65
CA ARG A 245 -2.52 12.12 -11.69
C ARG A 245 -1.78 10.85 -11.36
N THR A 246 -0.62 10.63 -11.98
CA THR A 246 0.20 9.45 -11.73
C THR A 246 0.59 9.34 -10.26
N ASP A 247 1.08 10.42 -9.66
CA ASP A 247 1.48 10.45 -8.25
C ASP A 247 0.29 10.26 -7.28
N MET A 248 -0.89 10.76 -7.65
CA MET A 248 -2.12 10.58 -6.86
C MET A 248 -2.64 9.15 -6.93
N ILE A 249 -2.71 8.56 -8.13
CA ILE A 249 -3.27 7.22 -8.36
C ILE A 249 -2.31 6.14 -7.86
N SER A 250 -0.99 6.36 -7.87
CA SER A 250 -0.01 5.41 -7.33
C SER A 250 -0.14 5.17 -5.83
N GLN A 251 -0.88 6.02 -5.11
CA GLN A 251 -1.18 5.87 -3.68
C GLN A 251 -2.45 5.03 -3.43
N SER A 252 -3.12 4.56 -4.48
CA SER A 252 -4.38 3.81 -4.41
C SER A 252 -4.24 2.39 -4.96
N GLY A 253 -4.97 1.44 -4.35
CA GLY A 253 -5.09 0.07 -4.85
C GLY A 253 -6.46 -0.21 -5.47
N ILE A 254 -7.42 0.69 -5.28
CA ILE A 254 -8.76 0.63 -5.88
C ILE A 254 -9.13 2.01 -6.44
N ALA A 255 -9.69 2.05 -7.64
CA ALA A 255 -10.22 3.25 -8.27
C ALA A 255 -11.69 3.08 -8.64
N ILE A 256 -12.54 3.97 -8.13
CA ILE A 256 -13.97 4.02 -8.42
C ILE A 256 -14.22 5.15 -9.41
N PHE A 257 -14.93 4.85 -10.50
CA PHE A 257 -15.24 5.82 -11.55
C PHE A 257 -16.74 6.11 -11.59
N MET A 258 -17.11 7.39 -11.46
CA MET A 258 -18.50 7.85 -11.53
C MET A 258 -18.66 9.10 -12.39
N PHE A 259 -19.74 9.15 -13.16
CA PHE A 259 -20.06 10.24 -14.08
C PHE A 259 -18.91 10.50 -15.07
N GLY A 260 -18.37 11.71 -15.09
CA GLY A 260 -17.27 12.13 -15.97
C GLY A 260 -17.78 12.92 -17.16
N ASN A 261 -18.49 14.01 -16.87
CA ASN A 261 -18.93 14.97 -17.87
C ASN A 261 -18.51 16.39 -17.50
N LYS A 262 -18.38 17.22 -18.53
CA LYS A 262 -18.04 18.64 -18.42
C LYS A 262 -18.84 19.44 -19.44
N LEU A 263 -18.89 20.75 -19.25
CA LEU A 263 -19.36 21.69 -20.26
C LEU A 263 -18.16 22.27 -21.01
N LYS A 264 -18.22 22.26 -22.34
CA LYS A 264 -17.30 23.00 -23.20
C LYS A 264 -18.13 23.86 -24.14
N ASP A 265 -17.98 25.18 -24.06
CA ASP A 265 -18.77 26.12 -24.86
C ASP A 265 -20.28 25.82 -24.79
N GLU A 266 -20.78 25.61 -23.57
CA GLU A 266 -22.18 25.24 -23.24
C GLU A 266 -22.65 23.86 -23.75
N ASN A 267 -21.80 23.12 -24.46
CA ASN A 267 -22.11 21.79 -24.95
C ASN A 267 -21.64 20.70 -23.96
N PRO A 268 -22.48 19.69 -23.67
CA PRO A 268 -22.08 18.54 -22.88
C PRO A 268 -21.01 17.70 -23.57
N GLU A 269 -19.89 17.47 -22.88
CA GLU A 269 -18.81 16.60 -23.35
C GLU A 269 -18.39 15.60 -22.29
N ILE A 270 -17.79 14.49 -22.73
CA ILE A 270 -17.11 13.54 -21.86
C ILE A 270 -15.88 14.20 -21.24
N ALA A 271 -15.74 14.07 -19.92
CA ALA A 271 -14.60 14.60 -19.20
C ALA A 271 -13.38 13.69 -19.40
N ARG A 272 -12.55 14.05 -20.39
CA ARG A 272 -11.33 13.27 -20.73
C ARG A 272 -10.41 13.01 -19.54
N GLY A 273 -10.38 13.90 -18.54
CA GLY A 273 -9.60 13.69 -17.32
C GLY A 273 -9.95 12.41 -16.56
N VAL A 274 -11.21 11.99 -16.53
CA VAL A 274 -11.64 10.73 -15.90
C VAL A 274 -11.13 9.53 -16.70
N LEU A 275 -11.13 9.61 -18.03
CA LEU A 275 -10.56 8.58 -18.90
C LEU A 275 -9.03 8.50 -18.76
N ASP A 276 -8.34 9.64 -18.66
CA ASP A 276 -6.89 9.65 -18.42
C ASP A 276 -6.54 9.00 -17.07
N GLU A 277 -7.35 9.23 -16.04
CA GLU A 277 -7.22 8.61 -14.73
C GLU A 277 -7.46 7.10 -14.79
N TYR A 278 -8.44 6.66 -15.59
CA TYR A 278 -8.67 5.23 -15.86
C TYR A 278 -7.45 4.55 -16.51
N GLU A 279 -6.88 5.15 -17.55
CA GLU A 279 -5.70 4.59 -18.23
C GLU A 279 -4.50 4.47 -17.28
N ILE A 280 -4.29 5.47 -16.42
CA ILE A 280 -3.23 5.45 -15.41
C ILE A 280 -3.49 4.34 -14.39
N ALA A 281 -4.72 4.24 -13.87
CA ALA A 281 -5.11 3.21 -12.90
C ALA A 281 -4.93 1.80 -13.49
N LYS A 282 -5.38 1.58 -14.73
CA LYS A 282 -5.22 0.32 -15.47
C LYS A 282 -3.75 -0.05 -15.63
N LYS A 283 -2.91 0.90 -16.05
CA LYS A 283 -1.46 0.69 -16.21
C LYS A 283 -0.77 0.34 -14.89
N ASN A 284 -1.25 0.90 -13.78
CA ASN A 284 -0.68 0.68 -12.45
C ASN A 284 -1.27 -0.56 -11.75
N ASN A 285 -2.06 -1.39 -12.44
CA ASN A 285 -2.74 -2.56 -11.87
C ASN A 285 -3.64 -2.23 -10.66
N VAL A 286 -4.21 -1.02 -10.64
CA VAL A 286 -5.22 -0.62 -9.65
C VAL A 286 -6.53 -1.33 -9.97
N ALA A 287 -7.22 -1.86 -8.97
CA ALA A 287 -8.52 -2.50 -9.17
C ALA A 287 -9.56 -1.44 -9.61
N LEU A 288 -10.18 -1.66 -10.76
CA LEU A 288 -11.08 -0.72 -11.42
C LEU A 288 -12.54 -1.05 -11.07
N ILE A 289 -13.31 -0.06 -10.62
CA ILE A 289 -14.75 -0.20 -10.32
C ILE A 289 -15.53 0.92 -11.03
N PRO A 290 -15.97 0.72 -12.28
CA PRO A 290 -16.76 1.70 -12.98
C PRO A 290 -18.26 1.59 -12.65
N ILE A 291 -18.87 2.70 -12.22
CA ILE A 291 -20.33 2.79 -12.00
C ILE A 291 -21.00 3.17 -13.33
N GLY A 292 -21.14 2.21 -14.24
CA GLY A 292 -21.66 2.44 -15.59
C GLY A 292 -23.03 3.14 -15.62
N SER A 293 -23.90 2.87 -14.64
CA SER A 293 -25.23 3.48 -14.52
C SER A 293 -25.19 5.01 -14.40
N THR A 294 -24.06 5.60 -13.98
CA THR A 294 -23.85 7.05 -13.89
C THR A 294 -23.54 7.73 -15.22
N GLY A 295 -23.39 6.96 -16.31
CA GLY A 295 -23.24 7.49 -17.67
C GLY A 295 -21.85 8.05 -17.98
N TRP A 296 -21.73 8.76 -19.10
CA TRP A 296 -20.55 9.54 -19.50
C TRP A 296 -19.24 8.73 -19.50
N ALA A 297 -18.13 9.29 -19.03
CA ALA A 297 -16.84 8.58 -18.99
C ALA A 297 -16.93 7.26 -18.22
N ALA A 298 -17.67 7.21 -17.10
CA ALA A 298 -17.86 5.99 -16.32
C ALA A 298 -18.58 4.89 -17.13
N ARG A 299 -19.49 5.26 -18.05
CA ARG A 299 -20.11 4.31 -18.99
C ARG A 299 -19.13 3.80 -20.03
N GLU A 300 -18.29 4.66 -20.59
CA GLU A 300 -17.27 4.23 -21.56
C GLU A 300 -16.30 3.24 -20.92
N ILE A 301 -15.80 3.57 -19.72
CA ILE A 301 -14.93 2.69 -18.93
C ILE A 301 -15.64 1.38 -18.63
N PHE A 302 -16.90 1.44 -18.17
CA PHE A 302 -17.70 0.24 -17.90
C PHE A 302 -17.82 -0.65 -19.13
N ASN A 303 -18.11 -0.08 -20.30
CA ASN A 303 -18.26 -0.84 -21.53
C ASN A 303 -16.95 -1.58 -21.88
N GLU A 304 -15.81 -0.92 -21.78
CA GLU A 304 -14.49 -1.55 -22.01
C GLU A 304 -14.20 -2.67 -21.00
N VAL A 305 -14.41 -2.40 -19.71
CA VAL A 305 -14.20 -3.38 -18.63
C VAL A 305 -15.12 -4.59 -18.80
N SER A 306 -16.40 -4.37 -19.13
CA SER A 306 -17.39 -5.43 -19.32
C SER A 306 -17.11 -6.31 -20.55
N GLN A 307 -16.52 -5.74 -21.61
CA GLN A 307 -16.10 -6.51 -22.78
C GLN A 307 -14.90 -7.42 -22.47
N ASN A 308 -14.07 -7.05 -21.49
CA ASN A 308 -12.87 -7.78 -21.07
C ASN A 308 -13.04 -8.34 -19.65
N ILE A 309 -14.25 -8.79 -19.29
CA ILE A 309 -14.59 -9.14 -17.92
C ILE A 309 -13.73 -10.26 -17.31
N SER A 310 -13.15 -11.14 -18.13
CA SER A 310 -12.22 -12.19 -17.68
C SER A 310 -10.99 -11.64 -16.96
N ASP A 311 -10.60 -10.40 -17.26
CA ASP A 311 -9.48 -9.72 -16.61
C ASP A 311 -9.90 -9.07 -15.28
N TYR A 312 -11.21 -9.03 -14.99
CA TYR A 312 -11.81 -8.39 -13.82
C TYR A 312 -12.84 -9.32 -13.12
N PRO A 313 -12.44 -10.52 -12.69
CA PRO A 313 -13.37 -11.53 -12.15
C PRO A 313 -14.17 -11.04 -10.93
N TYR A 314 -13.61 -10.11 -10.16
CA TYR A 314 -14.27 -9.48 -9.00
C TYR A 314 -15.49 -8.61 -9.37
N LEU A 315 -15.75 -8.37 -10.66
CA LEU A 315 -16.92 -7.61 -11.14
C LEU A 315 -18.00 -8.49 -11.76
N GLU A 316 -17.73 -9.76 -12.09
CA GLU A 316 -18.62 -10.62 -12.88
C GLU A 316 -20.05 -10.68 -12.32
N GLU A 317 -20.19 -10.93 -11.02
CA GLU A 317 -21.49 -11.03 -10.33
C GLU A 317 -22.18 -9.68 -10.12
N HIS A 318 -21.53 -8.57 -10.46
CA HIS A 318 -21.95 -7.22 -10.11
C HIS A 318 -22.19 -6.31 -11.33
N ILE A 319 -21.83 -6.77 -12.55
CA ILE A 319 -22.00 -6.03 -13.81
C ILE A 319 -23.41 -5.46 -13.97
N ASP A 320 -24.44 -6.27 -13.72
CA ASP A 320 -25.83 -5.84 -13.97
C ASP A 320 -26.22 -4.66 -13.07
N ILE A 321 -25.80 -4.69 -11.80
CA ILE A 321 -26.07 -3.62 -10.84
C ILE A 321 -25.28 -2.38 -11.21
N LEU A 322 -23.97 -2.52 -11.46
CA LEU A 322 -23.10 -1.41 -11.87
C LEU A 322 -23.54 -0.77 -13.19
N SER A 323 -24.18 -1.54 -14.08
CA SER A 323 -24.66 -1.05 -15.37
C SER A 323 -26.01 -0.35 -15.28
N LYS A 324 -26.96 -0.85 -14.50
CA LYS A 324 -28.38 -0.45 -14.63
C LYS A 324 -28.97 0.21 -13.38
N SER A 325 -28.39 -0.01 -12.21
CA SER A 325 -29.02 0.46 -10.97
C SER A 325 -28.88 1.97 -10.80
N ASN A 326 -30.00 2.60 -10.46
CA ASN A 326 -30.08 4.01 -10.07
C ASN A 326 -30.37 4.17 -8.57
N ASP A 327 -30.40 3.05 -7.82
CA ASP A 327 -30.56 3.04 -6.38
C ASP A 327 -29.18 3.21 -5.74
N GLN A 328 -28.99 4.34 -5.06
CA GLN A 328 -27.71 4.71 -4.44
C GLN A 328 -27.29 3.70 -3.37
N THR A 329 -28.23 3.20 -2.58
CA THR A 329 -27.98 2.21 -1.52
C THR A 329 -27.54 0.89 -2.12
N GLN A 330 -28.22 0.45 -3.18
CA GLN A 330 -27.84 -0.77 -3.89
C GLN A 330 -26.44 -0.66 -4.50
N LEU A 331 -26.15 0.45 -5.17
CA LEU A 331 -24.82 0.70 -5.75
C LEU A 331 -23.72 0.69 -4.70
N ILE A 332 -23.90 1.43 -3.60
CA ILE A 332 -22.91 1.52 -2.52
C ILE A 332 -22.68 0.14 -1.90
N ASN A 333 -23.74 -0.61 -1.57
CA ASN A 333 -23.60 -1.96 -1.02
C ASN A 333 -22.87 -2.90 -1.97
N THR A 334 -23.14 -2.81 -3.28
CA THR A 334 -22.41 -3.59 -4.28
C THR A 334 -20.94 -3.20 -4.37
N ILE A 335 -20.62 -1.90 -4.35
CA ILE A 335 -19.24 -1.42 -4.36
C ILE A 335 -18.49 -1.90 -3.11
N LEU A 336 -19.10 -1.83 -1.93
CA LEU A 336 -18.50 -2.32 -0.69
C LEU A 336 -18.23 -3.83 -0.76
N LYS A 337 -19.16 -4.64 -1.29
CA LYS A 337 -18.94 -6.08 -1.50
C LYS A 337 -17.77 -6.36 -2.45
N ILE A 338 -17.66 -5.60 -3.54
CA ILE A 338 -16.53 -5.70 -4.46
C ILE A 338 -15.22 -5.39 -3.72
N ILE A 339 -15.17 -4.28 -2.99
CA ILE A 339 -13.99 -3.87 -2.22
C ILE A 339 -13.60 -4.94 -1.20
N ASP A 340 -14.58 -5.51 -0.48
CA ASP A 340 -14.35 -6.55 0.51
C ASP A 340 -13.78 -7.83 -0.13
N SER A 341 -14.26 -8.21 -1.34
CA SER A 341 -13.71 -9.35 -2.10
C SER A 341 -12.26 -9.14 -2.55
N LEU A 342 -11.84 -7.88 -2.66
CA LEU A 342 -10.48 -7.49 -3.02
C LEU A 342 -9.57 -7.40 -1.80
N GLN A 343 -10.08 -7.39 -0.57
CA GLN A 343 -9.19 -7.32 0.58
C GLN A 343 -8.44 -8.64 0.76
N VAL A 344 -7.16 -8.52 1.08
CA VAL A 344 -6.36 -9.64 1.56
C VAL A 344 -6.38 -9.50 3.09
N PHE A 345 -6.97 -10.50 3.75
CA PHE A 345 -7.27 -10.61 5.19
C PHE A 345 -8.61 -10.03 5.67
#